data_AF-A0A9W9P6W5-F1
#
_entry.id   AF-A0A9W9P6W5-F1
#
_cell.length_a   1.000
_cell.length_b   1.000
_cell.length_c   1.000
_cell.angle_alpha   90.00
_cell.angle_beta   90.00
_cell.angle_gamma   90.00
#
_symmetry.space_group_name_H-M   'P 1'
#
loop_
_entity.id
_entity.type
_entity.pdbx_description
1 polymer ?
#
loop_
_entity_poly.entity_id
_entity_poly.type
_entity_poly.pdbx_seq_one_letter_code
_entity_poly.pdbx_strand_id
1 'polypeptide(L)'
;MISCYGGLIFNNTIPDQHHPCVQPVALGRPQRVCLHLQCRGYLHDPRCQLPLKNGALNRAEPWTTYTPAYYEQVFGVIEAFKNFDNVLGFFAGNEVINEDSTLTTPAYVRAVVRDMKQYIAKNSKRAIPVGYSAADVRPILTSTAAYFECDLKNSTESRADFFGLNSYSWCGDATYQSSGYNVLTEDFSNATLPVQALYGEEMTQAFSGGLVYEWTEEENEYGLVNVNNSDTVTTLIDYKNLQAQFAKIDMDRITTSNKTQTSINPPECAADLITADDFYNSWDLPAAPSKVSDYIKNGLPDAPSGSPVSVTGKTISQKVYDYTGKEITGVKFVVKSNGEANAPSPTNSDSGSSTSSTSSTSASASTSTGAASINSAPIAMTGVSGFFMLLASLL
;
A
#
# COMPACT_ATOMS: atom_id res chain seq x y z
N MET A 1 18.35 13.95 -3.31
CA MET A 1 18.50 12.71 -2.54
C MET A 1 17.09 12.26 -2.23
N ILE A 2 16.68 11.12 -2.77
CA ILE A 2 15.38 10.51 -2.45
C ILE A 2 15.63 9.74 -1.14
N SER A 3 15.07 10.20 -0.02
CA SER A 3 15.04 9.40 1.21
C SER A 3 14.30 8.09 0.94
N CYS A 4 14.56 7.03 1.70
CA CYS A 4 14.02 5.69 1.45
C CYS A 4 12.48 5.68 1.41
N TYR A 5 11.87 5.83 0.24
CA TYR A 5 10.41 5.78 0.07
C TYR A 5 10.00 4.52 -0.68
N GLY A 6 9.84 3.44 0.09
CA GLY A 6 9.21 2.20 -0.34
C GLY A 6 8.39 1.61 0.80
N GLY A 7 7.05 1.71 0.71
CA GLY A 7 6.07 0.79 1.30
C GLY A 7 5.91 0.63 2.83
N LEU A 8 4.94 1.40 3.37
CA LEU A 8 4.00 1.20 4.50
C LEU A 8 4.44 0.61 5.87
N ILE A 9 4.25 1.37 6.96
CA ILE A 9 4.54 1.05 8.38
C ILE A 9 3.28 1.27 9.27
N PHE A 10 3.23 0.59 10.43
CA PHE A 10 3.04 1.23 11.76
C PHE A 10 3.42 0.28 12.92
N ASN A 11 4.36 0.75 13.77
CA ASN A 11 4.61 0.30 15.13
C ASN A 11 4.42 1.49 16.08
N ASN A 12 3.78 1.26 17.24
CA ASN A 12 3.32 2.30 18.16
C ASN A 12 4.47 2.95 18.95
N THR A 13 4.47 4.28 19.03
CA THR A 13 4.59 5.02 20.29
C THR A 13 4.06 6.47 20.10
N ILE A 14 3.47 7.02 21.17
CA ILE A 14 3.17 8.44 21.46
C ILE A 14 1.89 9.10 20.82
N PRO A 15 1.52 10.35 21.21
CA PRO A 15 0.27 10.72 21.88
C PRO A 15 -0.76 11.41 20.95
N ASP A 16 -1.96 11.68 21.49
CA ASP A 16 -3.05 12.47 20.90
C ASP A 16 -2.59 13.66 20.06
N GLN A 17 -3.09 13.82 18.81
CA GLN A 17 -3.64 15.07 18.24
C GLN A 17 -4.53 14.80 17.00
N HIS A 18 -5.62 15.57 16.90
CA HIS A 18 -6.68 15.48 15.88
C HIS A 18 -6.35 16.32 14.63
N HIS A 19 -6.13 15.69 13.47
CA HIS A 19 -6.05 16.37 12.16
C HIS A 19 -6.74 15.56 11.03
N PRO A 20 -7.27 16.23 9.98
CA PRO A 20 -8.01 15.60 8.88
C PRO A 20 -7.08 14.93 7.83
N CYS A 21 -7.30 13.65 7.50
CA CYS A 21 -6.53 12.93 6.46
C CYS A 21 -7.38 12.50 5.23
N VAL A 22 -6.82 12.69 4.03
CA VAL A 22 -7.43 12.40 2.71
C VAL A 22 -6.69 11.23 2.02
N GLN A 23 -7.40 10.57 1.10
CA GLN A 23 -7.27 9.22 0.52
C GLN A 23 -5.89 8.76 -0.02
N PRO A 24 -5.57 7.44 0.12
CA PRO A 24 -4.42 6.82 -0.56
C PRO A 24 -4.68 6.60 -2.07
N VAL A 25 -3.63 6.77 -2.88
CA VAL A 25 -3.64 6.52 -4.33
C VAL A 25 -3.24 5.07 -4.61
N ALA A 26 -4.21 4.24 -5.00
CA ALA A 26 -3.97 2.92 -5.59
C ALA A 26 -4.20 2.99 -7.11
N LEU A 27 -3.28 2.44 -7.90
CA LEU A 27 -3.32 2.49 -9.36
C LEU A 27 -3.82 1.15 -9.94
N GLY A 28 -4.63 1.22 -10.99
CA GLY A 28 -4.79 0.11 -11.95
C GLY A 28 -6.11 -0.67 -11.96
N ARG A 29 -7.12 -0.37 -11.13
CA ARG A 29 -8.48 -0.97 -11.22
C ARG A 29 -9.57 0.03 -10.78
N PRO A 30 -10.84 -0.11 -11.23
CA PRO A 30 -11.97 0.69 -10.75
C PRO A 30 -11.91 0.77 -9.22
N GLN A 31 -11.86 1.99 -8.65
CA GLN A 31 -11.30 2.24 -7.33
C GLN A 31 -11.69 1.15 -6.33
N ARG A 32 -10.72 0.33 -5.98
CA ARG A 32 -10.74 -0.50 -4.80
C ARG A 32 -9.68 0.12 -3.89
N VAL A 33 -10.09 0.98 -2.98
CA VAL A 33 -9.28 1.55 -1.91
C VAL A 33 -8.84 0.41 -1.00
N CYS A 34 -7.54 0.10 -0.98
CA CYS A 34 -6.92 -0.68 0.09
C CYS A 34 -7.00 0.18 1.34
N LEU A 35 -7.99 -0.10 2.18
CA LEU A 35 -8.18 0.62 3.41
C LEU A 35 -7.42 -0.12 4.51
N HIS A 36 -6.20 0.34 4.78
CA HIS A 36 -5.50 0.06 6.02
C HIS A 36 -6.18 0.88 7.11
N LEU A 37 -6.91 0.24 8.02
CA LEU A 37 -7.48 0.92 9.20
C LEU A 37 -6.63 0.59 10.42
N GLN A 38 -5.55 1.35 10.59
CA GLN A 38 -5.47 2.11 11.82
C GLN A 38 -6.37 3.32 11.62
N CYS A 39 -7.51 3.33 12.31
CA CYS A 39 -8.51 4.35 12.13
C CYS A 39 -7.97 5.72 12.58
N ARG A 40 -7.53 6.58 11.65
CA ARG A 40 -7.36 8.01 11.89
C ARG A 40 -8.52 8.78 11.25
N GLY A 41 -9.40 9.25 12.13
CA GLY A 41 -10.13 10.52 12.05
C GLY A 41 -10.98 10.78 10.81
N TYR A 42 -12.17 10.18 10.72
CA TYR A 42 -13.32 10.80 10.02
C TYR A 42 -14.70 10.22 10.39
N LEU A 43 -14.75 9.15 11.19
CA LEU A 43 -16.01 8.62 11.70
C LEU A 43 -16.28 9.20 13.09
N HIS A 44 -17.46 9.80 13.27
CA HIS A 44 -18.00 10.22 14.57
C HIS A 44 -18.30 9.03 15.52
N ASP A 45 -17.92 7.80 15.16
CA ASP A 45 -18.01 6.64 16.03
C ASP A 45 -16.69 6.45 16.81
N PRO A 46 -16.71 6.56 18.16
CA PRO A 46 -15.53 6.38 19.00
C PRO A 46 -14.89 4.99 18.91
N ARG A 47 -15.56 3.97 18.32
CA ARG A 47 -14.98 2.66 18.03
C ARG A 47 -14.05 2.65 16.81
N CYS A 48 -14.03 3.74 16.04
CA CYS A 48 -13.15 3.96 14.89
C CYS A 48 -12.08 5.03 15.17
N GLN A 49 -11.68 5.24 16.42
CA GLN A 49 -10.64 6.21 16.79
C GLN A 49 -9.57 5.51 17.62
N LEU A 50 -8.36 5.34 17.04
CA LEU A 50 -7.17 4.75 17.68
C LEU A 50 -7.38 3.30 18.17
N PRO A 51 -6.33 2.48 18.40
CA PRO A 51 -6.55 1.15 18.94
C PRO A 51 -7.20 1.29 20.32
N LEU A 52 -8.40 0.75 20.47
CA LEU A 52 -9.03 0.60 21.77
C LEU A 52 -8.05 -0.15 22.70
N LYS A 53 -8.21 -0.02 24.01
CA LYS A 53 -7.50 -0.90 24.94
C LYS A 53 -7.84 -2.35 24.56
N ASN A 54 -6.83 -3.15 24.17
CA ASN A 54 -6.94 -4.50 23.57
C ASN A 54 -7.46 -4.56 22.12
N GLY A 55 -7.32 -3.46 21.36
CA GLY A 55 -7.73 -3.33 19.96
C GLY A 55 -6.76 -3.92 18.93
N ALA A 56 -5.69 -4.58 19.38
CA ALA A 56 -4.67 -5.18 18.53
C ALA A 56 -4.24 -6.54 19.09
N LEU A 57 -3.80 -7.42 18.19
CA LEU A 57 -3.24 -8.72 18.55
C LEU A 57 -1.79 -8.52 19.04
N ASN A 58 -1.50 -8.95 20.26
CA ASN A 58 -0.16 -8.88 20.86
C ASN A 58 0.75 -9.94 20.25
N ARG A 59 1.86 -9.53 19.63
CA ARG A 59 2.82 -10.44 18.99
C ARG A 59 3.58 -11.37 19.95
N ALA A 60 3.76 -10.97 21.20
CA ALA A 60 4.51 -11.75 22.19
C ALA A 60 3.61 -12.77 22.91
N GLU A 61 2.34 -12.41 23.10
CA GLU A 61 1.35 -13.23 23.82
C GLU A 61 -0.03 -13.18 23.14
N PRO A 62 -0.18 -13.65 21.88
CA PRO A 62 -1.40 -13.45 21.10
C PRO A 62 -2.64 -14.07 21.73
N TRP A 63 -2.49 -15.15 22.52
CA TRP A 63 -3.56 -15.78 23.29
C TRP A 63 -4.24 -14.85 24.31
N THR A 64 -3.54 -13.81 24.78
CA THR A 64 -4.09 -12.86 25.76
C THR A 64 -4.97 -11.79 25.12
N THR A 65 -4.87 -11.62 23.79
CA THR A 65 -5.53 -10.53 23.05
C THR A 65 -6.50 -11.05 21.98
N TYR A 66 -6.40 -12.31 21.57
CA TYR A 66 -7.37 -13.01 20.72
C TYR A 66 -8.68 -13.28 21.48
N THR A 67 -9.46 -12.22 21.68
CA THR A 67 -10.59 -12.16 22.61
C THR A 67 -11.82 -11.54 21.94
N PRO A 68 -13.03 -11.68 22.52
CA PRO A 68 -14.21 -11.01 21.98
C PRO A 68 -14.08 -9.48 21.91
N ALA A 69 -13.35 -8.85 22.84
CA ALA A 69 -13.13 -7.41 22.84
C ALA A 69 -12.31 -6.95 21.63
N TYR A 70 -11.27 -7.71 21.26
CA TYR A 70 -10.51 -7.47 20.03
C TYR A 70 -11.42 -7.59 18.79
N TYR A 71 -12.28 -8.61 18.75
CA TYR A 71 -13.20 -8.84 17.63
C TYR A 71 -14.35 -7.83 17.53
N GLU A 72 -14.74 -7.17 18.61
CA GLU A 72 -15.69 -6.04 18.54
C GLU A 72 -15.12 -4.90 17.67
N GLN A 73 -13.81 -4.64 17.75
CA GLN A 73 -13.14 -3.69 16.87
C GLN A 73 -13.00 -4.23 15.44
N VAL A 74 -12.50 -5.46 15.27
CA VAL A 74 -12.28 -6.06 13.94
C VAL A 74 -13.58 -6.14 13.14
N PHE A 75 -14.66 -6.67 13.73
CA PHE A 75 -15.95 -6.76 13.07
C PHE A 75 -16.65 -5.40 12.98
N GLY A 76 -16.44 -4.50 13.95
CA GLY A 76 -16.94 -3.12 13.86
C GLY A 76 -16.39 -2.37 12.65
N VAL A 77 -15.10 -2.53 12.36
CA VAL A 77 -14.48 -1.99 11.13
C VAL A 77 -15.10 -2.60 9.88
N ILE A 78 -15.30 -3.93 9.84
CA ILE A 78 -15.95 -4.58 8.70
C ILE A 78 -17.37 -4.03 8.51
N GLU A 79 -18.16 -3.91 9.56
CA GLU A 79 -19.53 -3.38 9.52
C GLU A 79 -19.58 -1.93 9.03
N ALA A 80 -18.66 -1.09 9.51
CA ALA A 80 -18.56 0.30 9.08
C ALA A 80 -18.26 0.43 7.59
N PHE A 81 -17.48 -0.49 7.00
CA PHE A 81 -16.94 -0.32 5.64
C PHE A 81 -17.47 -1.29 4.58
N LYS A 82 -18.11 -2.41 4.94
CA LYS A 82 -18.52 -3.46 3.98
C LYS A 82 -19.51 -3.00 2.91
N ASN A 83 -20.26 -1.92 3.17
CA ASN A 83 -21.26 -1.37 2.25
C ASN A 83 -20.65 -0.45 1.18
N PHE A 84 -19.36 -0.15 1.23
CA PHE A 84 -18.70 0.63 0.20
C PHE A 84 -18.13 -0.29 -0.89
N ASP A 85 -18.59 -0.09 -2.13
CA ASP A 85 -18.18 -0.87 -3.30
C ASP A 85 -16.67 -0.74 -3.58
N ASN A 86 -16.09 0.40 -3.18
CA ASN A 86 -14.68 0.71 -3.35
C ASN A 86 -13.78 0.21 -2.22
N VAL A 87 -14.23 -0.64 -1.29
CA VAL A 87 -13.31 -1.26 -0.32
C VAL A 87 -12.61 -2.46 -0.98
N LEU A 88 -11.29 -2.39 -1.16
CA LEU A 88 -10.51 -3.44 -1.81
C LEU A 88 -10.48 -4.74 -1.01
N GLY A 89 -10.21 -4.63 0.28
CA GLY A 89 -10.01 -5.74 1.19
C GLY A 89 -9.65 -5.23 2.57
N PHE A 90 -9.56 -6.14 3.52
CA PHE A 90 -9.13 -5.87 4.90
C PHE A 90 -7.84 -6.61 5.21
N PHE A 91 -6.96 -6.03 6.02
CA PHE A 91 -5.83 -6.73 6.59
C PHE A 91 -6.21 -7.32 7.96
N ALA A 92 -5.93 -8.61 8.17
CA ALA A 92 -6.14 -9.29 9.45
C ALA A 92 -5.06 -8.93 10.50
N GLY A 93 -3.96 -8.35 10.05
CA GLY A 93 -2.86 -7.88 10.88
C GLY A 93 -1.81 -7.16 10.04
N ASN A 94 -1.01 -6.34 10.71
CA ASN A 94 0.13 -5.65 10.13
C ASN A 94 1.37 -5.96 10.98
N GLU A 95 2.36 -6.62 10.40
CA GLU A 95 3.67 -6.89 11.01
C GLU A 95 3.60 -7.54 12.40
N VAL A 96 2.51 -8.27 12.69
CA VAL A 96 2.37 -9.00 13.95
C VAL A 96 3.42 -10.10 14.06
N ILE A 97 3.78 -10.74 12.94
CA ILE A 97 4.89 -11.67 12.82
C ILE A 97 6.12 -10.86 12.45
N ASN A 98 7.06 -10.75 13.38
CA ASN A 98 8.35 -10.09 13.23
C ASN A 98 9.36 -10.69 14.23
N GLU A 99 10.52 -10.07 14.40
CA GLU A 99 11.61 -10.53 15.25
C GLU A 99 11.23 -10.67 16.73
N ASP A 100 10.23 -9.91 17.20
CA ASP A 100 9.75 -9.94 18.58
C ASP A 100 8.58 -10.91 18.80
N SER A 101 8.11 -11.56 17.73
CA SER A 101 6.93 -12.40 17.80
C SER A 101 7.24 -13.76 18.44
N THR A 102 6.29 -14.28 19.22
CA THR A 102 6.36 -15.65 19.71
C THR A 102 6.10 -16.64 18.58
N LEU A 103 6.64 -17.85 18.70
CA LEU A 103 6.53 -18.89 17.67
C LEU A 103 5.07 -19.13 17.25
N THR A 104 4.10 -19.11 18.17
CA THR A 104 2.70 -19.40 17.83
C THR A 104 1.94 -18.27 17.13
N THR A 105 2.52 -17.07 17.01
CA THR A 105 1.85 -15.89 16.43
C THR A 105 1.27 -16.09 15.03
N PRO A 106 1.94 -16.79 14.08
CA PRO A 106 1.36 -17.08 12.77
C PRO A 106 0.01 -17.80 12.84
N ALA A 107 -0.16 -18.72 13.79
CA ALA A 107 -1.42 -19.45 13.99
C ALA A 107 -2.59 -18.52 14.35
N TYR A 108 -2.33 -17.56 15.23
CA TYR A 108 -3.35 -16.60 15.67
C TYR A 108 -3.71 -15.63 14.55
N VAL A 109 -2.73 -15.09 13.82
CA VAL A 109 -2.99 -14.20 12.69
C VAL A 109 -3.78 -14.94 11.60
N ARG A 110 -3.42 -16.19 11.28
CA ARG A 110 -4.17 -17.02 10.33
C ARG A 110 -5.58 -17.38 10.82
N ALA A 111 -5.79 -17.51 12.13
CA ALA A 111 -7.12 -17.65 12.71
C ALA A 111 -7.94 -16.34 12.59
N VAL A 112 -7.32 -15.16 12.71
CA VAL A 112 -8.01 -13.88 12.45
C VAL A 112 -8.46 -13.78 10.98
N VAL A 113 -7.61 -14.19 10.03
CA VAL A 113 -7.99 -14.30 8.61
C VAL A 113 -9.24 -15.18 8.45
N ARG A 114 -9.23 -16.38 9.04
CA ARG A 114 -10.38 -17.32 9.03
C ARG A 114 -11.65 -16.65 9.54
N ASP A 115 -11.59 -16.05 10.73
CA ASP A 115 -12.77 -15.53 11.41
C ASP A 115 -13.34 -14.29 10.71
N MET A 116 -12.49 -13.41 10.17
CA MET A 116 -12.91 -12.28 9.35
C MET A 116 -13.59 -12.75 8.06
N LYS A 117 -13.03 -13.76 7.38
CA LYS A 117 -13.62 -14.31 6.15
C LYS A 117 -14.97 -14.97 6.43
N GLN A 118 -15.08 -15.75 7.51
CA GLN A 118 -16.36 -16.34 7.93
C GLN A 118 -17.38 -15.26 8.28
N TYR A 119 -16.98 -14.21 9.01
CA TYR A 119 -17.85 -13.08 9.35
C TYR A 119 -18.37 -12.37 8.09
N ILE A 120 -17.48 -12.03 7.15
CA ILE A 120 -17.84 -11.37 5.89
C ILE A 120 -18.77 -12.26 5.07
N ALA A 121 -18.48 -13.56 4.95
CA ALA A 121 -19.31 -14.49 4.20
C ALA A 121 -20.75 -14.61 4.75
N LYS A 122 -20.94 -14.41 6.06
CA LYS A 122 -22.27 -14.44 6.70
C LYS A 122 -22.97 -13.08 6.72
N ASN A 123 -22.22 -11.99 6.88
CA ASN A 123 -22.79 -10.69 7.22
C ASN A 123 -22.64 -9.63 6.10
N SER A 124 -21.95 -9.92 5.00
CA SER A 124 -21.77 -9.02 3.85
C SER A 124 -22.44 -9.57 2.59
N LYS A 125 -22.96 -8.66 1.74
CA LYS A 125 -23.47 -9.01 0.40
C LYS A 125 -22.34 -9.21 -0.61
N ARG A 126 -21.18 -8.62 -0.36
CA ARG A 126 -20.00 -8.68 -1.23
C ARG A 126 -18.95 -9.59 -0.58
N ALA A 127 -18.32 -10.43 -1.40
CA ALA A 127 -17.08 -11.08 -1.03
C ALA A 127 -15.97 -10.03 -0.96
N ILE A 128 -15.55 -9.68 0.25
CA ILE A 128 -14.47 -8.72 0.49
C ILE A 128 -13.23 -9.52 0.91
N PRO A 129 -12.14 -9.46 0.13
CA PRO A 129 -10.90 -10.15 0.44
C PRO A 129 -10.33 -9.80 1.81
N VAL A 130 -9.72 -10.78 2.49
CA VAL A 130 -8.95 -10.57 3.72
C VAL A 130 -7.52 -11.06 3.52
N GLY A 131 -6.55 -10.18 3.72
CA GLY A 131 -5.13 -10.46 3.55
C GLY A 131 -4.33 -10.24 4.83
N TYR A 132 -3.01 -10.34 4.71
CA TYR A 132 -2.06 -10.04 5.77
C TYR A 132 -0.97 -9.08 5.27
N SER A 133 -0.55 -8.11 6.09
CA SER A 133 0.56 -7.21 5.78
C SER A 133 1.78 -7.65 6.59
N ALA A 134 2.80 -8.16 5.90
CA ALA A 134 3.99 -8.73 6.51
C ALA A 134 5.13 -7.70 6.58
N ALA A 135 5.95 -7.82 7.62
CA ALA A 135 7.23 -7.14 7.72
C ALA A 135 8.26 -7.79 6.78
N ASP A 136 9.22 -7.01 6.30
CA ASP A 136 10.32 -7.50 5.46
C ASP A 136 11.43 -8.21 6.26
N VAL A 137 11.04 -9.24 7.04
CA VAL A 137 11.96 -10.06 7.84
C VAL A 137 12.47 -11.21 6.98
N ARG A 138 13.51 -10.93 6.19
CA ARG A 138 14.04 -11.83 5.14
C ARG A 138 14.20 -13.29 5.53
N PRO A 139 14.72 -13.65 6.72
CA PRO A 139 14.87 -15.05 7.11
C PRO A 139 13.55 -15.84 7.19
N ILE A 140 12.42 -15.17 7.45
CA ILE A 140 11.11 -15.82 7.63
C ILE A 140 10.08 -15.40 6.58
N LEU A 141 10.41 -14.49 5.66
CA LEU A 141 9.45 -13.86 4.76
C LEU A 141 8.74 -14.87 3.83
N THR A 142 9.52 -15.73 3.15
CA THR A 142 8.97 -16.76 2.26
C THR A 142 8.19 -17.83 3.02
N SER A 143 8.67 -18.21 4.22
CA SER A 143 7.94 -19.09 5.13
C SER A 143 6.62 -18.47 5.61
N THR A 144 6.61 -17.16 5.86
CA THR A 144 5.39 -16.41 6.22
C THR A 144 4.41 -16.44 5.04
N ALA A 145 4.85 -16.13 3.83
CA ALA A 145 4.01 -16.18 2.64
C ALA A 145 3.44 -17.59 2.39
N ALA A 146 4.29 -18.62 2.40
CA ALA A 146 3.90 -20.02 2.27
C ALA A 146 2.85 -20.43 3.32
N TYR A 147 3.04 -19.96 4.57
CA TYR A 147 2.10 -20.22 5.66
C TYR A 147 0.73 -19.59 5.47
N PHE A 148 0.61 -18.44 4.78
CA PHE A 148 -0.70 -17.80 4.54
C PHE A 148 -1.35 -18.20 3.23
N GLU A 149 -0.58 -18.71 2.27
CA GLU A 149 -1.09 -19.05 0.94
C GLU A 149 -1.51 -20.51 0.78
N CYS A 150 -1.01 -21.44 1.60
CA CYS A 150 -1.38 -22.85 1.45
C CYS A 150 -2.83 -23.15 1.91
N ASP A 151 -3.48 -24.14 1.29
CA ASP A 151 -4.80 -24.63 1.67
C ASP A 151 -4.72 -25.72 2.74
N LEU A 152 -5.61 -25.68 3.74
CA LEU A 152 -5.78 -26.82 4.63
C LEU A 152 -6.56 -27.90 3.89
N LYS A 153 -6.20 -29.16 4.11
CA LYS A 153 -6.78 -30.34 3.44
C LYS A 153 -8.31 -30.33 3.28
N ASN A 154 -9.02 -29.79 4.27
CA ASN A 154 -10.49 -29.74 4.30
C ASN A 154 -11.05 -28.31 4.42
N SER A 155 -10.25 -27.26 4.25
CA SER A 155 -10.71 -25.87 4.38
C SER A 155 -9.78 -24.87 3.71
N THR A 156 -10.37 -23.95 2.96
CA THR A 156 -9.69 -22.76 2.41
C THR A 156 -10.00 -21.49 3.22
N GLU A 157 -10.79 -21.62 4.29
CA GLU A 157 -11.35 -20.48 5.01
C GLU A 157 -10.28 -19.63 5.70
N SER A 158 -9.16 -20.25 6.10
CA SER A 158 -8.05 -19.60 6.79
C SER A 158 -6.92 -19.12 5.88
N ARG A 159 -6.96 -19.44 4.58
CA ARG A 159 -5.99 -18.93 3.60
C ARG A 159 -6.20 -17.43 3.42
N ALA A 160 -5.13 -16.64 3.37
CA ALA A 160 -5.23 -15.24 3.00
C ALA A 160 -5.70 -15.10 1.55
N ASP A 161 -6.34 -13.97 1.22
CA ASP A 161 -6.77 -13.67 -0.15
C ASP A 161 -5.74 -12.80 -0.90
N PHE A 162 -4.84 -12.14 -0.18
CA PHE A 162 -3.72 -11.35 -0.69
C PHE A 162 -2.64 -11.18 0.37
N PHE A 163 -1.42 -10.86 -0.06
CA PHE A 163 -0.26 -10.67 0.81
C PHE A 163 0.36 -9.29 0.57
N GLY A 164 0.43 -8.47 1.60
CA GLY A 164 1.14 -7.19 1.60
C GLY A 164 2.54 -7.38 2.13
N LEU A 165 3.53 -6.72 1.51
CA LEU A 165 4.91 -6.68 1.98
C LEU A 165 5.30 -5.23 2.24
N ASN A 166 5.73 -4.97 3.46
CA ASN A 166 6.28 -3.68 3.89
C ASN A 166 7.80 -3.71 3.69
N SER A 167 8.29 -3.37 2.50
CA SER A 167 9.72 -3.45 2.13
C SER A 167 10.33 -2.09 1.87
N TYR A 168 11.34 -1.75 2.67
CA TYR A 168 12.11 -0.50 2.65
C TYR A 168 13.50 -0.62 2.01
N SER A 169 13.76 -1.75 1.34
CA SER A 169 15.09 -2.10 0.85
C SER A 169 15.57 -1.25 -0.35
N TRP A 170 14.69 -0.41 -0.94
CA TRP A 170 15.05 0.52 -2.01
C TRP A 170 15.26 1.95 -1.49
N CYS A 171 16.54 2.32 -1.29
CA CYS A 171 16.94 3.63 -0.81
C CYS A 171 17.72 4.44 -1.85
N GLY A 172 17.40 5.73 -2.00
CA GLY A 172 18.16 6.64 -2.87
C GLY A 172 18.21 6.18 -4.33
N ASP A 173 19.40 6.26 -4.92
CA ASP A 173 19.65 5.91 -6.32
C ASP A 173 19.91 4.40 -6.52
N ALA A 174 19.40 3.55 -5.62
CA ALA A 174 19.50 2.10 -5.76
C ALA A 174 18.86 1.61 -7.08
N THR A 175 19.36 0.49 -7.57
CA THR A 175 18.83 -0.24 -8.72
C THR A 175 18.01 -1.44 -8.27
N TYR A 176 17.27 -2.05 -9.20
CA TYR A 176 16.52 -3.29 -8.96
C TYR A 176 17.37 -4.40 -8.32
N GLN A 177 18.65 -4.50 -8.68
CA GLN A 177 19.59 -5.45 -8.12
C GLN A 177 20.15 -4.99 -6.77
N SER A 178 20.56 -3.73 -6.65
CA SER A 178 21.21 -3.27 -5.41
C SER A 178 20.22 -3.06 -4.26
N SER A 179 18.93 -2.90 -4.55
CA SER A 179 17.86 -2.85 -3.53
C SER A 179 17.42 -4.23 -3.06
N GLY A 180 17.86 -5.31 -3.72
CA GLY A 180 17.37 -6.67 -3.42
C GLY A 180 15.94 -6.95 -3.92
N TYR A 181 15.34 -6.04 -4.68
CA TYR A 181 14.02 -6.25 -5.28
C TYR A 181 14.04 -7.37 -6.34
N ASN A 182 15.19 -7.63 -6.96
CA ASN A 182 15.37 -8.80 -7.81
C ASN A 182 15.16 -10.12 -7.07
N VAL A 183 15.63 -10.20 -5.82
CA VAL A 183 15.44 -11.39 -4.97
C VAL A 183 13.97 -11.50 -4.57
N LEU A 184 13.33 -10.38 -4.19
CA LEU A 184 11.88 -10.37 -3.90
C LEU A 184 11.04 -10.85 -5.09
N THR A 185 11.34 -10.37 -6.30
CA THR A 185 10.61 -10.81 -7.49
C THR A 185 10.78 -12.29 -7.76
N GLU A 186 11.98 -12.84 -7.54
CA GLU A 186 12.23 -14.28 -7.66
C GLU A 186 11.48 -15.09 -6.59
N ASP A 187 11.58 -14.68 -5.32
CA ASP A 187 10.92 -15.33 -4.18
C ASP A 187 9.39 -15.42 -4.37
N PHE A 188 8.78 -14.38 -4.95
CA PHE A 188 7.33 -14.28 -5.11
C PHE A 188 6.84 -14.59 -6.53
N SER A 189 7.69 -15.03 -7.47
CA SER A 189 7.27 -15.28 -8.86
C SER A 189 6.25 -16.41 -8.98
N ASN A 190 6.27 -17.36 -8.05
CA ASN A 190 5.37 -18.51 -7.98
C ASN A 190 4.33 -18.39 -6.85
N ALA A 191 4.26 -17.23 -6.19
CA ALA A 191 3.27 -17.00 -5.15
C ALA A 191 1.86 -17.13 -5.73
N THR A 192 0.99 -17.76 -4.96
CA THR A 192 -0.41 -18.00 -5.33
C THR A 192 -1.33 -16.86 -4.89
N LEU A 193 -0.81 -15.97 -4.03
CA LEU A 193 -1.47 -14.75 -3.60
C LEU A 193 -0.98 -13.54 -4.42
N PRO A 194 -1.87 -12.59 -4.77
CA PRO A 194 -1.44 -11.29 -5.25
C PRO A 194 -0.56 -10.60 -4.20
N VAL A 195 0.70 -10.31 -4.55
CA VAL A 195 1.64 -9.56 -3.72
C VAL A 195 1.69 -8.11 -4.17
N GLN A 196 1.75 -7.12 -3.29
CA GLN A 196 1.81 -5.70 -3.69
C GLN A 196 3.27 -5.19 -3.79
N ALA A 197 3.72 -4.75 -4.97
CA ALA A 197 4.93 -3.93 -5.19
C ALA A 197 4.95 -3.20 -6.55
N LEU A 198 6.05 -2.46 -6.81
CA LEU A 198 6.24 -1.43 -7.84
C LEU A 198 5.99 -1.88 -9.31
N TYR A 199 5.75 -0.88 -10.16
CA TYR A 199 5.18 -1.01 -11.50
C TYR A 199 6.18 -1.37 -12.61
N GLY A 200 7.40 -1.84 -12.34
CA GLY A 200 8.38 -2.24 -13.39
C GLY A 200 7.94 -3.50 -14.16
N GLU A 201 8.47 -3.75 -15.37
CA GLU A 201 8.09 -4.95 -16.16
C GLU A 201 8.41 -6.24 -15.43
N GLU A 202 9.61 -6.35 -14.86
CA GLU A 202 10.09 -7.49 -14.09
C GLU A 202 9.19 -7.75 -12.87
N MET A 203 8.85 -6.67 -12.15
CA MET A 203 8.07 -6.77 -10.92
C MET A 203 6.61 -7.09 -11.16
N THR A 204 5.99 -6.58 -12.23
CA THR A 204 4.58 -6.85 -12.54
C THR A 204 4.28 -8.32 -12.89
N GLN A 205 5.31 -9.17 -12.96
CA GLN A 205 5.17 -10.62 -13.08
C GLN A 205 4.87 -11.31 -11.74
N ALA A 206 5.28 -10.71 -10.62
CA ALA A 206 5.06 -11.23 -9.27
C ALA A 206 4.11 -10.34 -8.44
N PHE A 207 4.12 -9.04 -8.72
CA PHE A 207 3.47 -8.02 -7.91
C PHE A 207 2.31 -7.31 -8.62
N SER A 208 1.35 -6.81 -7.83
CA SER A 208 0.06 -6.24 -8.22
C SER A 208 -0.06 -4.72 -7.97
N GLY A 209 1.06 -3.99 -7.95
CA GLY A 209 1.10 -2.57 -7.60
C GLY A 209 1.41 -2.32 -6.12
N GLY A 210 1.54 -1.07 -5.68
CA GLY A 210 1.89 -0.77 -4.30
C GLY A 210 1.44 0.61 -3.83
N LEU A 211 1.56 0.84 -2.52
CA LEU A 211 1.16 2.06 -1.83
C LEU A 211 2.40 2.74 -1.22
N VAL A 212 2.48 4.07 -1.34
CA VAL A 212 3.56 4.85 -0.71
C VAL A 212 3.18 5.20 0.72
N TYR A 213 4.17 5.21 1.61
CA TYR A 213 4.07 5.66 3.00
C TYR A 213 4.85 6.96 3.17
N GLU A 214 4.26 8.02 3.70
CA GLU A 214 2.84 8.22 3.97
C GLU A 214 2.35 9.57 3.45
N TRP A 215 1.05 9.84 3.55
CA TRP A 215 0.51 11.08 3.01
C TRP A 215 0.94 12.30 3.83
N THR A 216 0.66 12.29 5.14
CA THR A 216 0.93 13.40 6.06
C THR A 216 2.30 13.30 6.70
N GLU A 217 3.01 14.41 6.75
CA GLU A 217 4.28 14.53 7.47
C GLU A 217 4.04 14.48 8.98
N GLU A 218 4.74 13.57 9.65
CA GLU A 218 4.81 13.46 11.11
C GLU A 218 6.29 13.54 11.56
N GLU A 219 6.56 13.33 12.85
CA GLU A 219 7.93 13.35 13.40
C GLU A 219 8.87 12.28 12.78
N ASN A 220 8.30 11.34 12.04
CA ASN A 220 8.99 10.25 11.36
C ASN A 220 9.56 10.63 9.97
N GLU A 221 9.26 11.82 9.46
CA GLU A 221 9.78 12.37 8.19
C GLU A 221 9.40 11.56 6.92
N TYR A 222 8.26 10.85 6.94
CA TYR A 222 7.81 10.02 5.82
C TYR A 222 6.73 10.65 4.92
N GLY A 223 6.24 11.84 5.26
CA GLY A 223 5.10 12.45 4.61
C GLY A 223 5.37 12.99 3.22
N LEU A 224 4.29 13.09 2.43
CA LEU A 224 4.29 13.79 1.14
C LEU A 224 3.76 15.22 1.29
N VAL A 225 2.98 15.51 2.32
CA VAL A 225 2.44 16.85 2.58
C VAL A 225 2.54 17.22 4.06
N ASN A 226 2.87 18.47 4.33
CA ASN A 226 2.76 19.05 5.65
C ASN A 226 1.42 19.76 5.81
N VAL A 227 0.66 19.37 6.83
CA VAL A 227 -0.62 20.01 7.21
C VAL A 227 -0.34 21.00 8.34
N ASN A 228 0.06 22.22 7.97
CA ASN A 228 0.49 23.24 8.93
C ASN A 228 -0.62 23.63 9.93
N ASN A 229 -1.87 23.76 9.44
CA ASN A 229 -3.06 24.08 10.23
C ASN A 229 -4.34 23.69 9.45
N SER A 230 -5.53 23.99 9.99
CA SER A 230 -6.83 23.68 9.37
C SER A 230 -7.04 24.30 7.99
N ASP A 231 -6.27 25.33 7.65
CA ASP A 231 -6.50 26.19 6.50
C ASP A 231 -5.39 26.08 5.45
N THR A 232 -4.27 25.40 5.76
CA THR A 232 -3.07 25.39 4.91
C THR A 232 -2.42 24.01 4.81
N VAL A 233 -2.18 23.58 3.58
CA VAL A 233 -1.42 22.36 3.24
C VAL A 233 -0.25 22.74 2.34
N THR A 234 0.93 22.16 2.60
CA THR A 234 2.13 22.36 1.77
C THR A 234 2.61 21.00 1.28
N THR A 235 2.81 20.83 -0.04
CA THR A 235 3.44 19.60 -0.54
C THR A 235 4.94 19.61 -0.22
N LEU A 236 5.51 18.46 0.05
CA LEU A 236 6.94 18.28 0.26
C LEU A 236 7.64 17.86 -1.04
N ILE A 237 8.97 17.89 -1.06
CA ILE A 237 9.75 17.53 -2.25
C ILE A 237 9.41 16.11 -2.75
N ASP A 238 9.11 15.20 -1.84
CA ASP A 238 8.81 13.82 -2.17
C ASP A 238 7.45 13.63 -2.84
N TYR A 239 6.49 14.53 -2.61
CA TYR A 239 5.28 14.60 -3.44
C TYR A 239 5.63 14.82 -4.92
N LYS A 240 6.54 15.75 -5.21
CA LYS A 240 6.97 16.02 -6.59
C LYS A 240 7.76 14.84 -7.17
N ASN A 241 8.64 14.23 -6.38
CA ASN A 241 9.39 13.05 -6.80
C ASN A 241 8.45 11.90 -7.14
N LEU A 242 7.47 11.62 -6.26
CA LEU A 242 6.47 10.59 -6.48
C LEU A 242 5.60 10.88 -7.70
N GLN A 243 5.10 12.12 -7.83
CA GLN A 243 4.33 12.56 -8.99
C GLN A 243 5.10 12.31 -10.29
N ALA A 244 6.40 12.65 -10.32
CA ALA A 244 7.25 12.43 -11.49
C ALA A 244 7.47 10.94 -11.82
N GLN A 245 7.49 10.05 -10.83
CA GLN A 245 7.56 8.60 -11.08
C GLN A 245 6.21 8.05 -11.56
N PHE A 246 5.10 8.48 -10.93
CA PHE A 246 3.76 8.06 -11.34
C PHE A 246 3.40 8.50 -12.76
N ALA A 247 3.91 9.66 -13.21
CA ALA A 247 3.73 10.12 -14.58
C ALA A 247 4.41 9.24 -15.64
N LYS A 248 5.37 8.37 -15.25
CA LYS A 248 6.07 7.44 -16.15
C LYS A 248 5.38 6.08 -16.24
N ILE A 249 4.33 5.84 -15.46
CA ILE A 249 3.66 4.54 -15.42
C ILE A 249 2.87 4.35 -16.72
N ASP A 250 3.16 3.25 -17.40
CA ASP A 250 2.35 2.76 -18.51
C ASP A 250 1.07 2.10 -17.95
N MET A 251 -0.01 2.88 -17.91
CA MET A 251 -1.31 2.45 -17.40
C MET A 251 -1.92 1.31 -18.22
N ASP A 252 -1.69 1.26 -19.53
CA ASP A 252 -2.24 0.19 -20.38
C ASP A 252 -1.56 -1.14 -20.05
N ARG A 253 -0.24 -1.12 -19.84
CA ARG A 253 0.50 -2.31 -19.42
C ARG A 253 0.06 -2.82 -18.04
N ILE A 254 -0.03 -1.95 -17.03
CA ILE A 254 -0.33 -2.39 -15.65
C ILE A 254 -1.80 -2.71 -15.41
N THR A 255 -2.72 -2.25 -16.27
CA THR A 255 -4.14 -2.61 -16.18
C THR A 255 -4.47 -3.91 -16.93
N THR A 256 -3.55 -4.41 -17.76
CA THR A 256 -3.72 -5.67 -18.47
C THR A 256 -3.47 -6.84 -17.51
N SER A 257 -4.48 -7.71 -17.33
CA SER A 257 -4.38 -8.86 -16.42
C SER A 257 -3.34 -9.87 -16.89
N ASN A 258 -2.37 -10.20 -16.02
CA ASN A 258 -1.49 -11.34 -16.24
C ASN A 258 -2.27 -12.64 -15.99
N LYS A 259 -2.74 -13.29 -17.06
CA LYS A 259 -3.56 -14.52 -17.01
C LYS A 259 -2.81 -15.72 -16.39
N THR A 260 -1.47 -15.68 -16.35
CA THR A 260 -0.64 -16.76 -15.82
C THR A 260 -0.74 -16.81 -14.28
N GLN A 261 -0.71 -15.66 -13.61
CA GLN A 261 -0.88 -15.59 -12.13
C GLN A 261 -2.24 -16.11 -11.67
N THR A 262 -3.31 -15.88 -12.43
CA THR A 262 -4.66 -16.34 -12.05
C THR A 262 -4.85 -17.86 -12.19
N SER A 263 -3.83 -18.59 -12.67
CA SER A 263 -3.90 -20.02 -12.95
C SER A 263 -3.07 -20.87 -11.97
N ILE A 264 -2.34 -20.26 -11.05
CA ILE A 264 -1.55 -20.98 -10.04
C ILE A 264 -2.48 -21.41 -8.90
N ASN A 265 -2.51 -22.72 -8.61
CA ASN A 265 -3.31 -23.26 -7.53
C ASN A 265 -2.48 -23.26 -6.23
N PRO A 266 -3.06 -22.83 -5.11
CA PRO A 266 -2.46 -22.95 -3.79
C PRO A 266 -2.05 -24.39 -3.45
N PRO A 267 -0.85 -24.60 -2.87
CA PRO A 267 -0.44 -25.93 -2.41
C PRO A 267 -1.24 -26.34 -1.17
N GLU A 268 -1.32 -27.64 -0.90
CA GLU A 268 -1.79 -28.13 0.41
C GLU A 268 -0.73 -27.80 1.46
N CYS A 269 -1.16 -27.30 2.63
CA CYS A 269 -0.25 -26.97 3.72
C CYS A 269 0.53 -28.20 4.20
N ALA A 270 1.84 -28.09 4.19
CA ALA A 270 2.76 -29.12 4.65
C ALA A 270 4.01 -28.48 5.25
N ALA A 271 4.61 -29.13 6.25
CA ALA A 271 5.73 -28.57 7.01
C ALA A 271 6.97 -28.31 6.15
N ASP A 272 7.13 -29.02 5.03
CA ASP A 272 8.20 -28.85 4.05
C ASP A 272 8.06 -27.59 3.18
N LEU A 273 6.89 -26.93 3.18
CA LEU A 273 6.72 -25.60 2.61
C LEU A 273 7.38 -24.51 3.47
N ILE A 274 7.66 -24.80 4.74
CA ILE A 274 8.28 -23.86 5.67
C ILE A 274 9.78 -24.13 5.71
N THR A 275 10.54 -23.19 5.16
CA THR A 275 12.00 -23.30 4.99
C THR A 275 12.80 -22.72 6.16
N ALA A 276 12.17 -21.88 7.00
CA ALA A 276 12.79 -21.29 8.16
C ALA A 276 12.68 -22.24 9.37
N ASP A 277 13.82 -22.63 9.94
CA ASP A 277 13.91 -23.63 11.02
C ASP A 277 13.10 -23.24 12.28
N ASP A 278 13.08 -21.95 12.63
CA ASP A 278 12.40 -21.41 13.82
C ASP A 278 11.02 -20.79 13.50
N PHE A 279 10.41 -21.16 12.37
CA PHE A 279 9.08 -20.70 12.01
C PHE A 279 8.00 -21.74 12.33
N TYR A 280 6.81 -21.28 12.71
CA TYR A 280 5.69 -22.17 13.03
C TYR A 280 5.18 -22.92 11.81
N ASN A 281 5.38 -24.24 11.80
CA ASN A 281 5.07 -25.12 10.68
C ASN A 281 3.89 -26.07 10.95
N SER A 282 3.06 -25.75 11.94
CA SER A 282 1.77 -26.42 12.17
C SER A 282 0.61 -25.51 11.82
N TRP A 283 -0.53 -26.10 11.47
CA TRP A 283 -1.78 -25.39 11.20
C TRP A 283 -2.85 -25.65 12.27
N ASP A 284 -2.41 -25.92 13.50
CA ASP A 284 -3.26 -25.98 14.69
C ASP A 284 -3.73 -24.58 15.08
N LEU A 285 -4.67 -24.04 14.31
CA LEU A 285 -5.22 -22.69 14.53
C LEU A 285 -6.11 -22.69 15.78
N PRO A 286 -6.03 -21.65 16.65
CA PRO A 286 -6.95 -21.52 17.77
C PRO A 286 -8.39 -21.46 17.28
N ALA A 287 -9.30 -22.09 18.03
CA ALA A 287 -10.73 -21.95 17.79
C ALA A 287 -11.17 -20.52 18.12
N ALA A 288 -12.08 -19.96 17.32
CA ALA A 288 -12.69 -18.68 17.64
C ALA A 288 -13.35 -18.76 19.04
N PRO A 289 -13.15 -17.76 19.92
CA PRO A 289 -13.85 -17.73 21.20
C PRO A 289 -15.37 -17.85 20.99
N SER A 290 -16.10 -18.46 21.94
CA SER A 290 -17.54 -18.73 21.78
C SER A 290 -18.35 -17.48 21.37
N LYS A 291 -18.12 -16.35 22.04
CA LYS A 291 -18.77 -15.07 21.74
C LYS A 291 -18.41 -14.54 20.33
N VAL A 292 -17.20 -14.82 19.83
CA VAL A 292 -16.78 -14.46 18.46
C VAL A 292 -17.53 -15.31 17.44
N SER A 293 -17.71 -16.61 17.72
CA SER A 293 -18.53 -17.49 16.89
C SER A 293 -20.00 -17.01 16.83
N ASP A 294 -20.53 -16.50 17.93
CA ASP A 294 -21.87 -15.88 17.96
C ASP A 294 -21.95 -14.62 17.11
N TYR A 295 -20.92 -13.76 17.14
CA TYR A 295 -20.82 -12.59 16.26
C TYR A 295 -20.75 -12.98 14.78
N ILE A 296 -19.95 -14.00 14.42
CA ILE A 296 -19.87 -14.51 13.05
C ILE A 296 -21.24 -14.98 12.56
N LYS A 297 -21.99 -15.69 13.41
CA LYS A 297 -23.28 -16.25 13.03
C LYS A 297 -24.39 -15.20 12.93
N ASN A 298 -24.44 -14.27 13.88
CA ASN A 298 -25.60 -13.39 14.07
C ASN A 298 -25.33 -11.93 13.67
N GLY A 299 -24.08 -11.59 13.32
CA GLY A 299 -23.60 -10.23 13.19
C GLY A 299 -23.21 -9.63 14.54
N LEU A 300 -22.38 -8.59 14.49
CA LEU A 300 -22.00 -7.80 15.65
C LEU A 300 -23.21 -6.95 16.11
N PRO A 301 -23.63 -7.02 17.38
CA PRO A 301 -24.72 -6.19 17.89
C PRO A 301 -24.33 -4.71 17.92
N ASP A 302 -25.30 -3.83 17.69
CA ASP A 302 -25.14 -2.36 17.69
C ASP A 302 -23.97 -1.86 16.83
N ALA A 303 -23.67 -2.59 15.75
CA ALA A 303 -22.54 -2.32 14.89
C ALA A 303 -22.71 -1.00 14.12
N PRO A 304 -21.60 -0.26 13.87
CA PRO A 304 -21.64 0.88 12.96
C PRO A 304 -21.96 0.41 11.55
N SER A 305 -22.67 1.23 10.78
CA SER A 305 -22.92 0.92 9.36
C SER A 305 -22.70 2.18 8.53
N GLY A 306 -21.65 2.15 7.71
CA GLY A 306 -21.37 3.21 6.75
C GLY A 306 -22.28 3.13 5.54
N SER A 307 -22.53 4.27 4.91
CA SER A 307 -23.23 4.37 3.64
C SER A 307 -22.62 5.49 2.79
N PRO A 308 -22.58 5.34 1.46
CA PRO A 308 -22.15 6.42 0.57
C PRO A 308 -23.00 7.68 0.77
N VAL A 309 -22.35 8.84 0.79
CA VAL A 309 -23.00 10.15 0.85
C VAL A 309 -22.72 10.94 -0.42
N SER A 310 -23.67 11.77 -0.85
CA SER A 310 -23.48 12.63 -2.01
C SER A 310 -22.46 13.73 -1.71
N VAL A 311 -21.50 13.91 -2.61
CA VAL A 311 -20.48 14.97 -2.48
C VAL A 311 -21.09 16.33 -2.85
N THR A 312 -21.21 17.22 -1.87
CA THR A 312 -21.80 18.56 -2.02
C THR A 312 -20.75 19.66 -2.22
N GLY A 313 -19.55 19.52 -1.64
CA GLY A 313 -18.43 20.45 -1.78
C GLY A 313 -17.37 19.93 -2.75
N LYS A 314 -17.11 20.66 -3.85
CA LYS A 314 -16.05 20.32 -4.82
C LYS A 314 -14.84 21.23 -4.73
N THR A 315 -14.96 22.37 -4.08
CA THR A 315 -13.86 23.31 -3.83
C THR A 315 -13.21 22.98 -2.50
N ILE A 316 -11.88 22.97 -2.49
CA ILE A 316 -11.11 22.85 -1.25
C ILE A 316 -10.99 24.25 -0.65
N SER A 317 -11.32 24.42 0.63
CA SER A 317 -11.26 25.71 1.33
C SER A 317 -9.85 26.07 1.78
N GLN A 318 -9.00 25.06 1.94
CA GLN A 318 -7.60 25.20 2.33
C GLN A 318 -6.77 25.82 1.21
N LYS A 319 -5.83 26.68 1.59
CA LYS A 319 -4.74 27.10 0.71
C LYS A 319 -3.75 25.95 0.55
N VAL A 320 -3.32 25.73 -0.68
CA VAL A 320 -2.35 24.69 -1.00
C VAL A 320 -1.10 25.36 -1.55
N TYR A 321 0.05 25.02 -0.99
CA TYR A 321 1.35 25.47 -1.46
C TYR A 321 2.17 24.29 -1.97
N ASP A 322 3.02 24.51 -2.97
CA ASP A 322 4.02 23.53 -3.35
C ASP A 322 5.25 23.59 -2.42
N TYR A 323 6.16 22.63 -2.59
CA TYR A 323 7.40 22.52 -1.81
C TYR A 323 8.35 23.72 -1.95
N THR A 324 8.11 24.63 -2.91
CA THR A 324 8.87 25.88 -3.08
C THR A 324 8.19 27.09 -2.43
N GLY A 325 6.98 26.90 -1.88
CA GLY A 325 6.16 27.96 -1.30
C GLY A 325 5.25 28.67 -2.30
N LYS A 326 5.16 28.21 -3.55
CA LYS A 326 4.23 28.78 -4.55
C LYS A 326 2.82 28.25 -4.30
N GLU A 327 1.83 29.15 -4.31
CA GLU A 327 0.42 28.76 -4.15
C GLU A 327 -0.09 27.97 -5.36
N ILE A 328 -0.73 26.82 -5.09
CA ILE A 328 -1.43 25.99 -6.06
C ILE A 328 -2.91 26.37 -6.02
N THR A 329 -3.36 27.10 -7.03
CA THR A 329 -4.76 27.54 -7.16
C THR A 329 -5.61 26.55 -7.97
N GLY A 330 -6.92 26.58 -7.78
CA GLY A 330 -7.86 25.81 -8.60
C GLY A 330 -7.96 24.32 -8.25
N VAL A 331 -7.43 23.92 -7.09
CA VAL A 331 -7.56 22.57 -6.57
C VAL A 331 -9.04 22.28 -6.29
N LYS A 332 -9.54 21.20 -6.90
CA LYS A 332 -10.93 20.79 -6.79
C LYS A 332 -11.04 19.28 -6.69
N PHE A 333 -12.02 18.82 -5.93
CA PHE A 333 -12.39 17.42 -5.89
C PHE A 333 -13.13 17.04 -7.17
N VAL A 334 -12.59 16.07 -7.90
CA VAL A 334 -13.21 15.52 -9.11
C VAL A 334 -14.01 14.28 -8.72
N VAL A 335 -15.32 14.44 -8.62
CA VAL A 335 -16.24 13.32 -8.38
C VAL A 335 -16.23 12.42 -9.62
N LYS A 336 -15.85 11.16 -9.42
CA LYS A 336 -15.86 10.11 -10.44
C LYS A 336 -17.17 9.33 -10.41
N SER A 337 -17.55 8.73 -11.53
CA SER A 337 -18.73 7.85 -11.60
C SER A 337 -18.49 6.59 -10.74
N ASN A 338 -19.57 5.89 -10.36
CA ASN A 338 -19.40 4.64 -9.63
C ASN A 338 -18.58 3.64 -10.46
N GLY A 339 -17.55 3.05 -9.85
CA GLY A 339 -16.64 2.13 -10.53
C GLY A 339 -15.62 2.80 -11.46
N GLU A 340 -15.47 4.12 -11.49
CA GLU A 340 -14.33 4.74 -12.17
C GLU A 340 -13.07 4.70 -11.29
N ALA A 341 -11.91 4.46 -11.92
CA ALA A 341 -10.62 4.51 -11.24
C ALA A 341 -10.06 5.95 -11.23
N ASN A 342 -9.34 6.30 -10.16
CA ASN A 342 -8.41 7.42 -10.25
C ASN A 342 -7.12 6.93 -10.90
N ALA A 343 -6.59 7.68 -11.84
CA ALA A 343 -5.35 7.38 -12.54
C ALA A 343 -4.36 8.52 -12.31
N PRO A 344 -3.05 8.25 -12.27
CA PRO A 344 -2.08 9.31 -12.21
C PRO A 344 -2.20 10.08 -13.53
N SER A 345 -2.62 11.34 -13.45
CA SER A 345 -2.60 12.21 -14.61
C SER A 345 -1.19 12.80 -14.73
N PRO A 346 -0.59 12.84 -15.93
CA PRO A 346 0.56 13.70 -16.17
C PRO A 346 0.07 15.15 -16.13
N THR A 347 -0.08 15.72 -14.94
CA THR A 347 -0.25 17.16 -14.81
C THR A 347 1.12 17.79 -14.94
N ASN A 348 1.34 18.47 -16.07
CA ASN A 348 2.28 19.57 -16.16
C ASN A 348 1.85 20.61 -15.10
N SER A 349 2.43 20.52 -13.92
CA SER A 349 2.32 21.52 -12.85
C SER A 349 3.11 22.81 -13.20
N ASP A 350 3.24 23.14 -14.49
CA ASP A 350 3.65 24.46 -14.97
C ASP A 350 2.39 25.28 -15.24
N SER A 351 1.78 25.74 -14.15
CA SER A 351 0.91 26.91 -14.19
C SER A 351 1.78 28.14 -14.49
N GLY A 352 1.89 28.45 -15.78
CA GLY A 352 2.63 29.62 -16.27
C GLY A 352 2.68 29.74 -17.79
N SER A 353 1.54 29.77 -18.49
CA SER A 353 1.51 30.35 -19.85
C SER A 353 0.58 31.55 -19.87
N SER A 354 1.17 32.72 -19.68
CA SER A 354 0.59 34.01 -20.00
C SER A 354 0.14 34.03 -21.46
N THR A 355 -1.14 34.30 -21.66
CA THR A 355 -1.74 34.62 -22.95
C THR A 355 -1.02 35.83 -23.56
N SER A 356 -0.26 35.61 -24.63
CA SER A 356 0.08 36.67 -25.57
C SER A 356 -0.56 36.34 -26.90
N SER A 357 -1.68 37.01 -27.17
CA SER A 357 -2.32 37.04 -28.48
C SER A 357 -1.40 37.78 -29.43
N THR A 358 -0.85 37.09 -30.42
CA THR A 358 -0.32 37.76 -31.62
C THR A 358 -0.88 37.06 -32.85
N SER A 359 -1.76 37.79 -33.52
CA SER A 359 -2.34 37.48 -34.80
C SER A 359 -1.30 37.60 -35.91
N SER A 360 -1.12 36.56 -36.74
CA SER A 360 -0.73 36.74 -38.14
C SER A 360 -1.03 35.48 -38.96
N THR A 361 -2.08 35.61 -39.77
CA THR A 361 -2.28 35.12 -41.14
C THR A 361 -1.35 34.05 -41.71
N SER A 362 -2.02 33.03 -42.25
CA SER A 362 -1.57 31.97 -43.14
C SER A 362 -0.92 32.46 -44.44
N ALA A 363 0.19 31.82 -44.82
CA ALA A 363 0.62 31.68 -46.21
C ALA A 363 1.43 30.38 -46.37
N SER A 364 0.97 29.52 -47.28
CA SER A 364 1.65 28.30 -47.73
C SER A 364 2.74 28.62 -48.76
N ALA A 365 3.91 27.97 -48.67
CA ALA A 365 4.79 27.74 -49.83
C ALA A 365 5.81 26.60 -49.59
N SER A 366 5.67 25.56 -50.42
CA SER A 366 6.63 24.61 -51.03
C SER A 366 8.12 24.52 -50.64
N THR A 367 8.52 23.28 -50.32
CA THR A 367 9.67 22.45 -50.82
C THR A 367 11.02 23.06 -51.25
N SER A 368 12.11 22.55 -50.68
CA SER A 368 13.33 22.00 -51.35
C SER A 368 14.35 21.50 -50.29
N THR A 369 14.60 20.18 -50.17
CA THR A 369 15.80 19.43 -50.61
C THR A 369 17.17 20.00 -50.24
N GLY A 370 17.94 19.25 -49.44
CA GLY A 370 19.40 19.41 -49.29
C GLY A 370 20.00 18.44 -48.27
N ALA A 371 20.59 17.34 -48.74
CA ALA A 371 21.37 16.39 -47.96
C ALA A 371 22.87 16.80 -47.90
N ALA A 372 23.57 16.48 -46.81
CA ALA A 372 24.80 15.65 -46.78
C ALA A 372 25.81 15.97 -45.64
N SER A 373 26.36 14.87 -45.08
CA SER A 373 27.74 14.62 -44.57
C SER A 373 28.26 15.43 -43.37
N ILE A 374 28.53 14.84 -42.20
CA ILE A 374 29.65 13.95 -41.76
C ILE A 374 31.05 14.60 -41.87
N ASN A 375 31.66 14.86 -40.70
CA ASN A 375 33.09 14.71 -40.38
C ASN A 375 33.21 14.70 -38.83
N SER A 376 33.58 13.61 -38.18
CA SER A 376 34.92 13.00 -38.01
C SER A 376 35.85 13.83 -37.10
N ALA A 377 36.15 13.21 -35.96
CA ALA A 377 36.96 13.54 -34.75
C ALA A 377 38.43 14.00 -35.01
N PRO A 378 39.41 13.99 -34.05
CA PRO A 378 39.39 13.73 -32.59
C PRO A 378 40.31 14.67 -31.76
N ILE A 379 40.20 14.66 -30.42
CA ILE A 379 41.37 14.92 -29.53
C ILE A 379 41.31 13.96 -28.34
N ALA A 380 42.40 13.20 -28.18
CA ALA A 380 42.73 12.36 -27.04
C ALA A 380 43.70 13.10 -26.09
N MET A 381 43.55 12.90 -24.78
CA MET A 381 44.59 12.92 -23.73
C MET A 381 43.97 12.19 -22.51
N THR A 382 44.34 10.96 -22.14
CA THR A 382 45.45 10.59 -21.21
C THR A 382 45.63 11.60 -20.08
N GLY A 383 45.53 11.32 -18.78
CA GLY A 383 45.38 10.10 -17.98
C GLY A 383 45.69 10.45 -16.51
N VAL A 384 45.74 9.43 -15.65
CA VAL A 384 46.34 9.38 -14.29
C VAL A 384 45.41 9.59 -13.08
N SER A 385 45.11 8.44 -12.46
CA SER A 385 45.15 8.05 -11.03
C SER A 385 44.71 8.99 -9.90
N GLY A 386 43.87 8.46 -9.01
CA GLY A 386 43.63 9.01 -7.68
C GLY A 386 42.75 8.11 -6.82
N PHE A 387 43.35 7.07 -6.24
CA PHE A 387 42.81 6.23 -5.16
C PHE A 387 42.63 7.07 -3.89
N PHE A 388 41.45 7.07 -3.25
CA PHE A 388 41.32 7.38 -1.81
C PHE A 388 40.02 6.76 -1.26
N MET A 389 40.16 5.60 -0.61
CA MET A 389 39.27 5.20 0.48
C MET A 389 39.65 6.03 1.71
N LEU A 390 38.67 6.50 2.48
CA LEU A 390 38.82 6.58 3.93
C LEU A 390 37.46 6.49 4.63
N LEU A 391 37.38 5.51 5.53
CA LEU A 391 36.43 5.41 6.63
C LEU A 391 36.45 6.68 7.50
N ALA A 392 35.29 7.04 8.06
CA ALA A 392 35.20 7.48 9.45
C ALA A 392 33.76 7.29 9.96
N SER A 393 33.61 6.24 10.76
CA SER A 393 32.52 6.04 11.71
C SER A 393 32.68 6.99 12.91
N LEU A 394 31.59 7.17 13.67
CA LEU A 394 31.46 7.78 15.01
C LEU A 394 31.10 9.27 15.03
N LEU A 395 29.80 9.56 15.11
CA LEU A 395 29.14 10.03 16.34
C LEU A 395 27.64 9.79 16.27
#